data_AF-A0A815VJQ7-F1
#
_entry.id   AF-A0A815VJQ7-F1
#
_cell.length_a   1.000
_cell.length_b   1.000
_cell.length_c   1.000
_cell.angle_alpha   90.00
_cell.angle_beta   90.00
_cell.angle_gamma   90.00
#
_symmetry.space_group_name_H-M   'P 1'
#
loop_
_entity.id
_entity.type
_entity.pdbx_description
1 polymer ?
#
loop_
_entity_poly.entity_id
_entity_poly.type
_entity_poly.pdbx_seq_one_letter_code
_entity_poly.pdbx_strand_id
1 'polypeptide(L)'
;RPNKPDDSCYSFWIGATLKMLNAFDFIDVEKNLDFLHSTENSITGGFSKWPNSSADPLHSYLSLAALSLMSNPSLNELHPALIVSQNRIKYLKNELHSKW
;
A
#
# COMPACT_ATOMS: atom_id res chain seq x y z
N ARG A 1 9.75 1.22 -13.63
CA ARG A 1 10.31 1.57 -14.97
C ARG A 1 10.31 0.31 -15.83
N PRO A 2 10.09 0.40 -17.16
CA PRO A 2 10.10 -0.78 -18.04
C PRO A 2 11.39 -1.60 -17.91
N ASN A 3 11.30 -2.91 -18.13
CA ASN A 3 12.43 -3.86 -18.09
C ASN A 3 13.20 -3.87 -16.76
N LYS A 4 12.49 -3.69 -15.64
CA LYS A 4 13.04 -3.91 -14.30
C LYS A 4 12.24 -4.97 -13.56
N PRO A 5 12.89 -5.69 -12.63
CA PRO A 5 12.17 -6.58 -11.74
C PRO A 5 11.16 -5.78 -10.91
N ASP A 6 10.09 -6.47 -10.55
CA ASP A 6 9.07 -5.95 -9.63
C ASP A 6 9.68 -5.69 -8.24
N ASP A 7 9.00 -4.86 -7.47
CA ASP A 7 9.38 -4.47 -6.10
C ASP A 7 8.06 -4.18 -5.36
N SER A 8 7.87 -4.80 -4.20
CA SER A 8 6.62 -4.71 -3.43
C SER A 8 6.18 -3.28 -3.14
N CYS A 9 7.11 -2.33 -3.00
CA CYS A 9 6.72 -0.94 -2.77
C CYS A 9 5.99 -0.31 -3.97
N TYR A 10 6.19 -0.82 -5.19
CA TYR A 10 5.49 -0.31 -6.37
C TYR A 10 4.01 -0.70 -6.41
N SER A 11 3.60 -1.76 -5.71
CA SER A 11 2.17 -2.06 -5.50
C SER A 11 1.46 -0.88 -4.84
N PHE A 12 2.15 -0.11 -3.99
CA PHE A 12 1.64 1.16 -3.48
C PHE A 12 1.93 2.32 -4.41
N TRP A 13 3.18 2.58 -4.80
CA TRP A 13 3.51 3.81 -5.56
C TRP A 13 2.71 3.94 -6.87
N ILE A 14 2.60 2.83 -7.61
CA ILE A 14 1.83 2.79 -8.85
C ILE A 14 0.34 2.69 -8.52
N GLY A 15 -0.05 1.83 -7.58
CA GLY A 15 -1.45 1.65 -7.18
C GLY A 15 -2.11 2.94 -6.67
N ALA A 16 -1.45 3.70 -5.81
CA ALA A 16 -1.93 4.98 -5.30
C ALA A 16 -2.05 6.01 -6.41
N THR A 17 -1.08 6.04 -7.34
CA THR A 17 -1.15 6.89 -8.53
C THR A 17 -2.38 6.55 -9.37
N LEU A 18 -2.62 5.26 -9.62
CA LEU A 18 -3.80 4.81 -10.36
C LEU A 18 -5.11 5.13 -9.63
N LYS A 19 -5.17 4.99 -8.30
CA LYS A 19 -6.34 5.42 -7.49
C LYS A 19 -6.60 6.92 -7.66
N MET A 20 -5.57 7.77 -7.56
CA MET A 20 -5.73 9.22 -7.73
C MET A 20 -6.18 9.61 -9.14
N LEU A 21 -5.83 8.80 -10.14
CA LEU A 21 -6.25 8.98 -11.54
C LEU A 21 -7.61 8.33 -11.88
N ASN A 22 -8.32 7.77 -10.90
CA ASN A 22 -9.55 6.98 -11.11
C ASN A 22 -9.36 5.83 -12.13
N ALA A 23 -8.18 5.21 -12.12
CA ALA A 23 -7.76 4.18 -13.07
C ALA A 23 -7.35 2.86 -12.38
N PHE A 24 -7.65 2.71 -11.09
CA PHE A 24 -7.26 1.52 -10.33
C PHE A 24 -8.01 0.26 -10.75
N ASP A 25 -9.23 0.39 -11.28
CA ASP A 25 -10.05 -0.75 -11.68
C ASP A 25 -9.50 -1.49 -12.92
N PHE A 26 -8.46 -0.94 -13.55
CA PHE A 26 -7.75 -1.58 -14.66
C PHE A 26 -6.62 -2.53 -14.22
N ILE A 27 -6.32 -2.64 -12.92
CA ILE A 27 -5.30 -3.57 -12.42
C ILE A 27 -5.86 -4.97 -12.19
N ASP A 28 -4.99 -5.97 -12.30
CA ASP A 28 -5.26 -7.32 -11.82
C ASP A 28 -4.95 -7.38 -10.31
N VAL A 29 -6.00 -7.24 -9.49
CA VAL A 29 -5.89 -7.19 -8.02
C VAL A 29 -5.36 -8.52 -7.46
N GLU A 30 -5.87 -9.65 -7.96
CA GLU A 30 -5.48 -10.99 -7.45
C GLU A 30 -3.99 -11.26 -7.67
N LYS A 31 -3.45 -10.97 -8.85
CA LYS A 31 -2.00 -11.14 -9.10
C LYS A 31 -1.15 -10.23 -8.22
N ASN A 32 -1.62 -9.02 -7.93
CA ASN A 32 -0.90 -8.10 -7.05
C ASN A 32 -0.93 -8.58 -5.59
N LEU A 33 -2.04 -9.16 -5.14
CA LEU A 33 -2.15 -9.82 -3.83
C LEU A 33 -1.19 -11.00 -3.72
N ASP A 34 -1.20 -11.90 -4.70
CA ASP A 34 -0.30 -13.05 -4.76
C ASP A 34 1.17 -12.62 -4.70
N PHE A 35 1.53 -11.58 -5.46
CA PHE A 35 2.87 -11.01 -5.42
C PHE A 35 3.23 -10.47 -4.03
N LEU A 36 2.37 -9.66 -3.40
CA LEU A 36 2.64 -9.13 -2.06
C LEU A 36 2.80 -10.25 -1.03
N HIS A 37 1.91 -11.25 -1.02
CA HIS A 37 2.03 -12.40 -0.13
C HIS A 37 3.31 -13.19 -0.35
N SER A 38 3.81 -13.29 -1.59
CA SER A 38 5.10 -13.93 -1.86
C SER A 38 6.30 -13.17 -1.27
N THR A 39 6.14 -11.89 -0.91
CA THR A 39 7.18 -11.05 -0.28
C THR A 39 7.07 -10.97 1.25
N GLU A 40 6.04 -11.57 1.84
CA GLU A 40 5.80 -11.61 3.28
C GLU A 40 6.78 -12.57 3.97
N ASN A 41 7.34 -12.15 5.11
CA ASN A 41 8.16 -13.03 5.93
C ASN A 41 7.30 -13.75 6.97
N SER A 42 7.07 -15.05 6.78
CA SER A 42 6.22 -15.86 7.65
C SER A 42 6.78 -16.13 9.06
N ILE A 43 8.06 -15.84 9.31
CA ILE A 43 8.71 -16.09 10.61
C ILE A 43 8.75 -14.82 11.45
N THR A 44 9.24 -13.71 10.88
CA THR A 44 9.41 -12.44 11.60
C THR A 44 8.28 -11.46 11.37
N GLY A 45 7.38 -11.75 10.41
CA GLY A 45 6.42 -10.78 9.90
C GLY A 45 7.07 -9.72 9.00
N GLY A 46 6.22 -8.86 8.45
CA GLY A 46 6.61 -7.78 7.54
C GLY A 46 6.78 -8.24 6.10
N PHE A 47 7.01 -7.27 5.22
CA PHE A 47 7.21 -7.47 3.80
C PHE A 47 8.59 -6.99 3.38
N SER A 48 9.13 -7.67 2.37
CA SER A 48 10.41 -7.39 1.77
C SER A 48 10.23 -6.88 0.34
N LYS A 49 11.32 -6.44 -0.28
CA LYS A 49 11.33 -6.02 -1.68
C LYS A 49 10.92 -7.14 -2.65
N TRP A 50 11.40 -8.35 -2.39
CA TRP A 50 11.31 -9.52 -3.26
C TRP A 50 11.09 -10.78 -2.42
N PRO A 51 10.50 -11.85 -2.98
CA PRO A 51 10.38 -13.12 -2.29
C PRO A 51 11.73 -13.61 -1.76
N ASN A 52 11.72 -14.20 -0.57
CA ASN A 52 12.91 -14.72 0.12
C ASN A 52 13.99 -13.66 0.41
N SER A 53 13.60 -12.39 0.57
CA SER A 53 14.47 -11.31 1.02
C SER A 53 14.13 -10.87 2.46
N SER A 54 15.02 -10.12 3.09
CA SER A 54 14.80 -9.60 4.44
C SER A 54 13.72 -8.52 4.40
N ALA A 55 12.73 -8.65 5.29
CA ALA A 55 11.71 -7.62 5.48
C ALA A 55 12.31 -6.36 6.10
N ASP A 56 11.74 -5.21 5.76
CA ASP A 56 12.14 -3.91 6.33
C ASP A 56 10.93 -2.99 6.53
N PRO A 57 11.06 -1.92 7.33
CA PRO A 57 9.95 -1.03 7.64
C PRO A 57 9.31 -0.37 6.41
N LEU A 58 10.09 -0.03 5.38
CA LEU A 58 9.60 0.67 4.19
C LEU A 58 8.70 -0.26 3.37
N HIS A 59 9.21 -1.45 3.00
CA HIS A 59 8.45 -2.39 2.19
C HIS A 59 7.27 -2.97 2.98
N SER A 60 7.44 -3.19 4.29
CA SER A 60 6.34 -3.61 5.16
C SER A 60 5.19 -2.61 5.16
N TYR A 61 5.50 -1.32 5.38
CA TYR A 61 4.49 -0.28 5.43
C TYR A 61 3.79 -0.08 4.07
N LEU A 62 4.57 -0.01 2.99
CA LEU A 62 4.02 0.22 1.66
C LEU A 62 3.26 -0.99 1.11
N SER A 63 3.63 -2.21 1.49
CA SER A 63 2.83 -3.41 1.15
C SER A 63 1.49 -3.40 1.88
N LEU A 64 1.46 -3.06 3.17
CA LEU A 64 0.19 -2.88 3.91
C LEU A 64 -0.65 -1.74 3.32
N ALA A 65 -0.02 -0.64 2.91
CA ALA A 65 -0.69 0.46 2.23
C ALA A 65 -1.32 -0.02 0.90
N ALA A 66 -0.60 -0.81 0.10
CA ALA A 66 -1.12 -1.40 -1.14
C ALA A 66 -2.29 -2.37 -0.88
N LEU A 67 -2.19 -3.23 0.14
CA LEU A 67 -3.29 -4.11 0.56
C LEU A 67 -4.54 -3.30 0.94
N SER A 68 -4.38 -2.16 1.62
CA SER A 68 -5.49 -1.25 1.91
C SER A 68 -6.11 -0.64 0.65
N LEU A 69 -5.31 -0.28 -0.37
CA LEU A 69 -5.84 0.21 -1.66
C LEU A 69 -6.68 -0.85 -2.40
N MET A 70 -6.38 -2.14 -2.17
CA MET A 70 -7.11 -3.30 -2.67
C MET A 70 -8.27 -3.73 -1.74
N SER A 71 -8.69 -2.85 -0.82
CA SER A 71 -9.85 -3.06 0.05
C SER A 71 -9.74 -4.28 0.98
N ASN A 72 -8.51 -4.60 1.44
CA ASN A 72 -8.34 -5.64 2.45
C ASN A 72 -9.15 -5.32 3.72
N PRO A 73 -10.08 -6.20 4.15
CA PRO A 73 -11.06 -5.91 5.21
C PRO A 73 -10.44 -5.78 6.61
N SER A 74 -9.21 -6.28 6.81
CA SER A 74 -8.50 -6.20 8.09
C SER A 74 -7.72 -4.90 8.25
N LEU A 75 -7.69 -4.05 7.24
CA LEU A 75 -6.93 -2.79 7.22
C LEU A 75 -7.86 -1.59 7.15
N ASN A 76 -7.46 -0.50 7.81
CA ASN A 76 -8.13 0.79 7.62
C ASN A 76 -7.95 1.26 6.18
N GLU A 77 -8.98 1.89 5.62
CA GLU A 77 -8.89 2.55 4.31
C GLU A 77 -7.78 3.62 4.32
N LEU A 78 -6.96 3.63 3.27
CA LEU A 78 -5.84 4.55 3.11
C LEU A 78 -6.21 5.74 2.22
N HIS A 79 -5.74 6.93 2.58
CA HIS A 79 -5.76 8.09 1.70
C HIS A 79 -4.55 8.04 0.74
N PRO A 80 -4.75 7.82 -0.58
CA PRO A 80 -3.67 7.50 -1.50
C PRO A 80 -2.63 8.63 -1.66
N ALA A 81 -3.06 9.89 -1.60
CA ALA A 81 -2.15 11.03 -1.79
C ALA A 81 -1.33 11.40 -0.54
N LEU A 82 -1.80 11.04 0.65
CA LEU A 82 -1.18 11.44 1.92
C LEU A 82 -0.56 10.26 2.67
N ILE A 83 -0.79 9.04 2.18
CA ILE A 83 -0.23 7.80 2.73
C ILE A 83 -0.51 7.70 4.24
N VAL A 84 -1.76 7.94 4.63
CA VAL A 84 -2.24 7.80 6.00
C VAL A 84 -3.65 7.26 5.99
N SER A 85 -4.12 6.71 7.10
CA SER A 85 -5.49 6.19 7.18
C SER A 85 -6.53 7.32 6.99
N GLN A 86 -7.68 6.99 6.41
CA GLN A 86 -8.79 7.94 6.28
C GLN A 86 -9.25 8.48 7.64
N ASN A 87 -9.13 7.67 8.71
CA ASN A 87 -9.40 8.13 10.08
C ASN A 87 -8.47 9.30 10.48
N ARG A 88 -7.19 9.24 10.09
CA ARG A 88 -6.24 10.33 10.33
C ARG A 88 -6.56 11.58 9.50
N ILE A 89 -7.05 11.41 8.27
CA ILE A 89 -7.52 12.53 7.44
C ILE A 89 -8.74 13.21 8.04
N LYS A 90 -9.71 12.43 8.54
CA LYS A 90 -10.89 12.96 9.24
C LYS A 90 -10.47 13.80 10.45
N TYR A 91 -9.56 13.27 11.28
CA TYR A 91 -9.02 14.03 12.42
C TYR A 91 -8.30 15.31 11.97
N LEU A 92 -7.43 15.22 10.96
CA LEU A 92 -6.70 16.38 10.43
C LEU A 92 -7.66 17.50 9.99
N LYS A 93 -8.71 17.17 9.25
CA LYS A 93 -9.69 18.13 8.74
C LYS A 93 -10.58 18.71 9.85
N ASN A 94 -11.10 17.86 10.72
CA ASN A 94 -12.16 18.25 11.65
C ASN A 94 -11.62 18.85 12.96
N GLU A 95 -10.44 18.41 13.41
CA GLU A 95 -9.91 18.75 14.72
C GLU A 95 -8.70 19.68 14.69
N LEU A 96 -7.88 19.62 13.63
CA LEU A 96 -6.67 20.43 13.52
C LEU A 96 -6.90 21.64 12.61
N HIS A 97 -7.33 21.42 11.36
CA HIS A 97 -7.54 22.52 10.41
C HIS A 97 -8.66 23.47 10.84
N SER A 98 -9.65 23.02 11.62
CA SER A 98 -10.73 23.87 12.13
C SER A 98 -10.29 24.83 13.24
N LYS A 99 -9.12 24.58 13.86
CA LYS A 99 -8.56 25.38 14.95
C LYS A 99 -7.52 26.40 14.47
N TRP A 100 -7.15 26.34 13.19
CA TRP A 100 -6.26 27.28 12.53
C TRP A 100 -7.09 28.30 11.73
#